data_AF-A0A401LGC1-F1
#
_entry.id   AF-A0A401LGC1-F1
#
_cell.length_a   1.000
_cell.length_b   1.000
_cell.length_c   1.000
_cell.angle_alpha   90.00
_cell.angle_beta   90.00
_cell.angle_gamma   90.00
#
_symmetry.space_group_name_H-M   'P 1'
#
loop_
_entity.id
_entity.type
_entity.pdbx_description
1 polymer ?
#
loop_
_entity_poly.entity_id
_entity_poly.type
_entity_poly.pdbx_seq_one_letter_code
_entity_poly.pdbx_strand_id
1 'polypeptide(L)'
;MNEPLTLLKSPRDERDWHYGRIVCAGGELPTRVSLRQSCGPIRRQGKSGFCHSFAGTALKNLQETQDWGERKYNFSPLGLARAVKARDGIAFTEGSTLLDVCKALCSDGVFDEVFYPFASYDQESFKKTGKLTFPPMAVSAEEEAHLPKYYCKNYARVDTLEEVKRALANQNPVLLGMTCSEEIYSPTEGCIGLPLGTFLIGGHAVLIIGYDDTKERTIHGRHYKGFLECQNSWGEDYADHGFFWIPYEYITYRTKDLGMGFVMDMYTAIDLAREDLQGTAVELFIGKDKAFDDGKEISLDQPPIVDEKTGRTLVPLRFVGESLGCRVEWLAKSRRIIIRSRAHDIELAIGSQTALVDGGKRLMEQAPILDERTGRTLVPLRFIAETMGHAVLWDGKRRKITILKN
;
A
#
# COMPACT_ATOMS: atom_id res chain seq x y z
N MET A 1 22.36 14.13 -20.14
CA MET A 1 22.19 13.52 -18.81
C MET A 1 20.74 13.17 -18.68
N ASN A 2 20.47 11.87 -18.59
CA ASN A 2 19.12 11.31 -18.55
C ASN A 2 18.49 11.49 -17.17
N GLU A 3 17.19 11.23 -17.06
CA GLU A 3 16.42 11.31 -15.82
C GLU A 3 16.91 10.26 -14.80
N PRO A 4 16.91 10.61 -13.49
CA PRO A 4 17.46 9.75 -12.46
C PRO A 4 16.54 8.57 -12.13
N LEU A 5 17.18 7.42 -11.87
CA LEU A 5 16.55 6.15 -11.50
C LEU A 5 16.95 5.76 -10.08
N THR A 6 16.29 6.36 -9.08
CA THR A 6 16.70 6.31 -7.67
C THR A 6 15.74 5.53 -6.77
N LEU A 7 14.75 4.81 -7.33
CA LEU A 7 13.88 3.99 -6.50
C LEU A 7 14.68 2.83 -5.90
N LEU A 8 14.48 2.59 -4.62
CA LEU A 8 15.01 1.43 -3.90
C LEU A 8 13.90 0.44 -3.61
N LYS A 9 14.26 -0.85 -3.58
CA LYS A 9 13.33 -1.92 -3.29
C LYS A 9 12.92 -1.85 -1.82
N SER A 10 11.63 -1.86 -1.54
CA SER A 10 11.14 -1.89 -0.16
C SER A 10 11.65 -3.12 0.58
N PRO A 11 11.99 -3.01 1.88
CA PRO A 11 12.23 -4.17 2.71
C PRO A 11 10.95 -5.04 2.76
N ARG A 12 11.11 -6.36 2.87
CA ARG A 12 9.95 -7.24 3.09
C ARG A 12 9.39 -6.96 4.48
N ASP A 13 8.10 -6.66 4.54
CA ASP A 13 7.35 -6.51 5.77
C ASP A 13 6.18 -7.51 5.73
N GLU A 14 6.24 -8.58 6.52
CA GLU A 14 5.18 -9.61 6.56
C GLU A 14 3.83 -9.06 7.05
N ARG A 15 3.82 -7.82 7.56
CA ARG A 15 2.64 -7.10 8.02
C ARG A 15 1.96 -6.32 6.89
N ASP A 16 2.57 -6.22 5.72
CA ASP A 16 1.93 -5.58 4.57
C ASP A 16 0.66 -6.35 4.23
N TRP A 17 -0.44 -5.62 4.04
CA TRP A 17 -1.67 -6.26 3.60
C TRP A 17 -1.53 -6.75 2.18
N HIS A 18 -2.03 -7.94 1.89
CA HIS A 18 -2.05 -8.47 0.53
C HIS A 18 -3.40 -8.18 -0.12
N TYR A 19 -3.38 -7.53 -1.27
CA TYR A 19 -4.59 -7.06 -1.97
C TYR A 19 -5.57 -8.20 -2.24
N GLY A 20 -5.10 -9.36 -2.72
CA GLY A 20 -5.95 -10.52 -2.98
C GLY A 20 -6.64 -11.12 -1.75
N ARG A 21 -6.16 -10.83 -0.53
CA ARG A 21 -6.84 -11.23 0.72
C ARG A 21 -7.94 -10.25 1.14
N ILE A 22 -7.91 -9.03 0.63
CA ILE A 22 -8.89 -7.97 0.94
C ILE A 22 -10.01 -7.96 -0.09
N VAL A 23 -9.64 -8.08 -1.36
CA VAL A 23 -10.58 -8.04 -2.48
C VAL A 23 -10.81 -9.45 -2.98
N CYS A 24 -11.59 -10.23 -2.24
CA CYS A 24 -11.96 -11.62 -2.57
C CYS A 24 -13.12 -11.73 -3.57
N ALA A 25 -13.21 -10.81 -4.54
CA ALA A 25 -14.28 -10.84 -5.52
C ALA A 25 -13.90 -11.76 -6.70
N GLY A 26 -14.55 -12.92 -6.79
CA GLY A 26 -14.68 -13.67 -8.03
C GLY A 26 -15.50 -12.88 -9.06
N GLY A 27 -15.18 -13.02 -10.35
CA GLY A 27 -15.83 -12.31 -11.44
C GLY A 27 -14.95 -12.22 -12.67
N GLU A 28 -15.57 -12.11 -13.85
CA GLU A 28 -14.86 -11.87 -15.10
C GLU A 28 -14.29 -10.44 -15.13
N LEU A 29 -13.03 -10.32 -15.51
CA LEU A 29 -12.37 -9.03 -15.68
C LEU A 29 -12.65 -8.47 -17.08
N PRO A 30 -12.87 -7.15 -17.24
CA PRO A 30 -12.91 -6.53 -18.56
C PRO A 30 -11.63 -6.82 -19.34
N THR A 31 -11.71 -6.91 -20.67
CA THR A 31 -10.52 -7.13 -21.51
C THR A 31 -9.61 -5.90 -21.60
N ARG A 32 -10.13 -4.72 -21.24
CA ARG A 32 -9.39 -3.45 -21.21
C ARG A 32 -9.94 -2.54 -20.11
N VAL A 33 -9.06 -1.91 -19.36
CA VAL A 33 -9.37 -0.84 -18.41
C VAL A 33 -8.35 0.28 -18.60
N SER A 34 -8.78 1.54 -18.54
CA SER A 34 -7.87 2.68 -18.47
C SER A 34 -8.47 3.77 -17.61
N LEU A 35 -7.72 4.23 -16.62
CA LEU A 35 -8.05 5.33 -15.72
C LEU A 35 -7.47 6.66 -16.23
N ARG A 36 -6.96 6.69 -17.47
CA ARG A 36 -6.23 7.84 -18.04
C ARG A 36 -7.01 9.15 -18.02
N GLN A 37 -8.35 9.09 -18.14
CA GLN A 37 -9.20 10.28 -18.07
C GLN A 37 -9.25 10.90 -16.66
N SER A 38 -9.01 10.09 -15.62
CA SER A 38 -8.94 10.55 -14.22
C SER A 38 -7.52 10.92 -13.80
N CYS A 39 -6.52 10.67 -14.65
CA CYS A 39 -5.17 11.16 -14.43
C CYS A 39 -5.18 12.68 -14.56
N GLY A 40 -4.81 13.39 -13.49
CA GLY A 40 -4.46 14.80 -13.57
C GLY A 40 -3.28 15.06 -14.52
N PRO A 41 -2.87 16.34 -14.70
CA PRO A 41 -1.83 16.69 -15.66
C PRO A 41 -0.50 15.97 -15.37
N ILE A 42 0.20 15.57 -16.43
CA ILE A 42 1.48 14.88 -16.29
C ILE A 42 2.51 15.84 -15.71
N ARG A 43 3.20 15.35 -14.68
CA ARG A 43 4.16 16.11 -13.90
C ARG A 43 5.58 15.83 -14.37
N ARG A 44 6.51 16.74 -14.05
CA ARG A 44 7.92 16.62 -14.40
C ARG A 44 8.79 16.70 -13.14
N GLN A 45 9.47 15.59 -12.81
CA GLN A 45 10.46 15.55 -11.72
C GLN A 45 11.81 16.18 -12.10
N GLY A 46 12.04 16.39 -13.40
CA GLY A 46 13.31 16.89 -13.92
C GLY A 46 14.46 15.93 -13.66
N LYS A 47 15.63 16.47 -13.34
CA LYS A 47 16.83 15.68 -13.09
C LYS A 47 16.96 15.25 -11.62
N SER A 48 15.87 15.25 -10.87
CA SER A 48 15.85 14.97 -9.43
C SER A 48 15.18 13.63 -9.12
N GLY A 49 15.78 12.84 -8.25
CA GLY A 49 15.38 11.47 -7.92
C GLY A 49 14.17 11.37 -6.99
N PHE A 50 13.01 11.89 -7.43
CA PHE A 50 11.75 11.92 -6.67
C PHE A 50 10.63 11.09 -7.31
N CYS A 51 10.95 10.18 -8.24
CA CYS A 51 9.94 9.34 -8.92
C CYS A 51 8.94 8.69 -7.96
N HIS A 52 9.40 8.25 -6.79
CA HIS A 52 8.55 7.67 -5.74
C HIS A 52 7.44 8.63 -5.25
N SER A 53 7.74 9.91 -4.99
CA SER A 53 6.76 10.88 -4.50
C SER A 53 5.90 11.45 -5.62
N PHE A 54 6.43 11.52 -6.85
CA PHE A 54 5.62 11.84 -8.02
C PHE A 54 4.59 10.75 -8.32
N ALA A 55 4.98 9.47 -8.27
CA ALA A 55 4.05 8.36 -8.41
C ALA A 55 3.00 8.35 -7.28
N GLY A 56 3.44 8.57 -6.03
CA GLY A 56 2.53 8.64 -4.86
C GLY A 56 1.51 9.79 -4.95
N THR A 57 1.95 10.98 -5.38
CA THR A 57 1.03 12.11 -5.61
C THR A 57 0.14 11.90 -6.83
N ALA A 58 0.62 11.26 -7.89
CA ALA A 58 -0.22 10.86 -9.03
C ALA A 58 -1.33 9.90 -8.59
N LEU A 59 -1.02 8.88 -7.78
CA LEU A 59 -2.02 7.98 -7.20
C LEU A 59 -3.09 8.77 -6.45
N LYS A 60 -2.66 9.68 -5.56
CA LYS A 60 -3.61 10.41 -4.71
C LYS A 60 -4.42 11.45 -5.49
N ASN A 61 -3.83 12.11 -6.48
CA ASN A 61 -4.58 13.01 -7.38
C ASN A 61 -5.63 12.24 -8.19
N LEU A 62 -5.30 11.05 -8.70
CA LEU A 62 -6.23 10.20 -9.44
C LEU A 62 -7.40 9.78 -8.54
N GLN A 63 -7.10 9.26 -7.35
CA GLN A 63 -8.13 8.89 -6.37
C GLN A 63 -9.07 10.07 -6.06
N GLU A 64 -8.52 11.23 -5.72
CA GLU A 64 -9.35 12.40 -5.41
C GLU A 64 -10.16 12.90 -6.61
N THR A 65 -9.65 12.72 -7.83
CA THR A 65 -10.39 13.05 -9.07
C THR A 65 -11.56 12.09 -9.29
N GLN A 66 -11.39 10.80 -8.98
CA GLN A 66 -12.48 9.83 -9.05
C GLN A 66 -13.56 10.08 -7.99
N ASP A 67 -13.13 10.45 -6.77
CA ASP A 67 -14.04 10.64 -5.63
C ASP A 67 -14.82 11.97 -5.71
N TRP A 68 -14.16 13.05 -6.16
CA TRP A 68 -14.68 14.41 -6.04
C TRP A 68 -14.68 15.22 -7.35
N GLY A 69 -14.18 14.64 -8.44
CA GLY A 69 -14.01 15.33 -9.72
C GLY A 69 -12.70 16.12 -9.80
N GLU A 70 -12.49 16.80 -10.94
CA GLU A 70 -11.24 17.52 -11.21
C GLU A 70 -10.91 18.56 -10.14
N ARG A 71 -9.66 18.51 -9.66
CA ARG A 71 -9.14 19.46 -8.68
C ARG A 71 -8.35 20.56 -9.37
N LYS A 72 -8.48 21.78 -8.84
CA LYS A 72 -7.74 22.96 -9.32
C LYS A 72 -6.23 22.86 -9.06
N TYR A 73 -5.82 22.13 -8.03
CA TYR A 73 -4.43 22.01 -7.62
C TYR A 73 -4.02 20.55 -7.47
N ASN A 74 -2.76 20.26 -7.80
CA ASN A 74 -2.13 18.98 -7.55
C ASN A 74 -1.48 18.95 -6.17
N PHE A 75 -1.31 17.73 -5.65
CA PHE A 75 -0.54 17.49 -4.44
C PHE A 75 0.97 17.74 -4.59
N SER A 76 1.62 18.19 -3.51
CA SER A 76 3.06 18.47 -3.45
C SER A 76 3.91 17.19 -3.43
N PRO A 77 4.69 16.90 -4.49
CA PRO A 77 5.65 15.78 -4.46
C PRO A 77 6.80 16.03 -3.48
N LEU A 78 7.15 17.31 -3.25
CA LEU A 78 8.20 17.70 -2.30
C LEU A 78 7.75 17.52 -0.85
N GLY A 79 6.49 17.86 -0.55
CA GLY A 79 5.88 17.64 0.77
C GLY A 79 5.78 16.16 1.10
N LEU A 80 5.33 15.34 0.14
CA LEU A 80 5.31 13.89 0.30
C LEU A 80 6.73 13.32 0.47
N ALA A 81 7.70 13.77 -0.32
CA ALA A 81 9.08 13.33 -0.19
C ALA A 81 9.69 13.67 1.18
N ARG A 82 9.37 14.84 1.76
CA ARG A 82 9.79 15.23 3.11
C ARG A 82 9.22 14.29 4.17
N ALA A 83 7.94 13.92 4.06
CA ALA A 83 7.30 12.95 4.96
C ALA A 83 7.86 11.52 4.83
N VAL A 84 8.25 11.12 3.61
CA VAL A 84 8.95 9.87 3.33
C VAL A 84 10.36 9.88 3.95
N LYS A 85 11.13 10.94 3.76
CA LYS A 85 12.50 11.05 4.30
C LYS A 85 12.56 11.12 5.82
N ALA A 86 11.48 11.56 6.47
CA ALA A 86 11.38 11.54 7.93
C ALA A 86 11.33 10.11 8.52
N ARG A 87 11.05 9.07 7.71
CA ARG A 87 10.85 7.68 8.19
C ARG A 87 11.71 6.62 7.52
N ASP A 88 12.22 6.87 6.31
CA ASP A 88 12.79 5.81 5.48
C ASP A 88 14.12 5.25 6.02
N GLY A 89 14.78 5.97 6.94
CA GLY A 89 16.05 5.56 7.54
C GLY A 89 17.19 5.47 6.52
N ILE A 90 17.00 6.00 5.31
CA ILE A 90 18.00 6.05 4.25
C ILE A 90 18.79 7.34 4.43
N ALA A 91 20.08 7.32 4.08
CA ALA A 91 20.92 8.51 4.07
C ALA A 91 20.20 9.68 3.35
N PHE A 92 20.47 10.92 3.76
CA PHE A 92 19.91 12.14 3.17
C PHE A 92 20.36 12.33 1.71
N THR A 93 19.87 11.49 0.81
CA THR A 93 20.05 11.47 -0.63
C THR A 93 18.68 11.41 -1.31
N GLU A 94 18.63 11.73 -2.60
CA GLU A 94 17.45 11.48 -3.45
C GLU A 94 17.13 9.97 -3.53
N GLY A 95 15.87 9.62 -3.81
CA GLY A 95 15.37 8.26 -3.85
C GLY A 95 14.85 7.74 -2.51
N SER A 96 13.93 6.78 -2.54
CA SER A 96 13.37 6.11 -1.36
C SER A 96 12.64 4.83 -1.80
N THR A 97 11.70 4.32 -1.00
CA THR A 97 10.91 3.11 -1.30
C THR A 97 9.42 3.41 -1.46
N LEU A 98 8.67 2.55 -2.18
CA LEU A 98 7.22 2.73 -2.32
C LEU A 98 6.43 2.40 -1.04
N LEU A 99 6.96 1.52 -0.19
CA LEU A 99 6.39 1.25 1.13
C LEU A 99 6.37 2.52 1.99
N ASP A 100 7.46 3.29 1.99
CA ASP A 100 7.53 4.54 2.76
C ASP A 100 6.61 5.63 2.18
N VAL A 101 6.42 5.65 0.86
CA VAL A 101 5.40 6.48 0.20
C VAL A 101 4.01 6.13 0.71
N CYS A 102 3.64 4.85 0.72
CA CYS A 102 2.34 4.41 1.22
C CYS A 102 2.14 4.74 2.70
N LYS A 103 3.16 4.49 3.53
CA LYS A 103 3.14 4.85 4.96
C LYS A 103 2.94 6.36 5.15
N ALA A 104 3.67 7.19 4.41
CA ALA A 104 3.56 8.65 4.51
C ALA A 104 2.16 9.14 4.08
N LEU A 105 1.60 8.62 2.98
CA LEU A 105 0.25 8.95 2.54
C LEU A 105 -0.82 8.58 3.58
N CYS A 106 -0.62 7.51 4.35
CA CYS A 106 -1.57 7.08 5.39
C CYS A 106 -1.40 7.84 6.72
N SER A 107 -0.18 8.10 7.18
CA SER A 107 0.02 8.72 8.51
C SER A 107 0.16 10.24 8.48
N ASP A 108 0.74 10.80 7.43
CA ASP A 108 1.08 12.24 7.34
C ASP A 108 0.19 12.95 6.34
N GLY A 109 -0.32 12.19 5.37
CA GLY A 109 -1.10 12.69 4.27
C GLY A 109 -0.23 13.53 3.32
N VAL A 110 -0.91 14.15 2.38
CA VAL A 110 -0.33 15.09 1.42
C VAL A 110 -1.19 16.34 1.33
N PHE A 111 -0.62 17.43 0.89
CA PHE A 111 -1.29 18.74 0.80
C PHE A 111 -0.97 19.39 -0.54
N ASP A 112 -1.73 20.45 -0.86
CA ASP A 112 -1.65 21.10 -2.16
C ASP A 112 -0.28 21.74 -2.40
N GLU A 113 0.19 21.59 -3.63
CA GLU A 113 1.52 22.04 -4.04
C GLU A 113 1.73 23.55 -3.92
N VAL A 114 0.66 24.35 -3.94
CA VAL A 114 0.76 25.80 -3.74
C VAL A 114 1.49 26.18 -2.44
N PHE A 115 1.39 25.34 -1.40
CA PHE A 115 2.07 25.57 -0.12
C PHE A 115 3.53 25.12 -0.13
N TYR A 116 3.88 24.17 -1.00
CA TYR A 116 5.24 23.67 -1.12
C TYR A 116 5.56 23.23 -2.56
N PRO A 117 5.85 24.18 -3.46
CA PRO A 117 6.06 23.91 -4.87
C PRO A 117 7.27 23.03 -5.13
N PHE A 118 7.19 22.06 -6.03
CA PHE A 118 8.39 21.28 -6.38
C PHE A 118 9.51 22.16 -6.96
N ALA A 119 9.16 23.25 -7.63
CA ALA A 119 10.10 24.22 -8.17
C ALA A 119 10.99 24.90 -7.10
N SER A 120 10.64 24.84 -5.81
CA SER A 120 11.52 25.36 -4.74
C SER A 120 12.69 24.44 -4.43
N TYR A 121 12.70 23.20 -4.94
CA TYR A 121 13.77 22.25 -4.69
C TYR A 121 15.10 22.71 -5.34
N ASP A 122 16.13 22.90 -4.51
CA ASP A 122 17.46 23.30 -4.98
C ASP A 122 18.28 22.09 -5.44
N GLN A 123 18.06 21.73 -6.71
CA GLN A 123 18.77 20.64 -7.33
C GLN A 123 20.29 20.89 -7.46
N GLU A 124 20.71 22.15 -7.65
CA GLU A 124 22.13 22.47 -7.86
C GLU A 124 22.94 22.29 -6.58
N SER A 125 22.36 22.60 -5.42
CA SER A 125 22.96 22.29 -4.13
C SER A 125 23.13 20.78 -3.93
N PHE A 126 22.12 19.98 -4.29
CA PHE A 126 22.23 18.51 -4.21
C PHE A 126 23.35 17.98 -5.10
N LYS A 127 23.45 18.43 -6.37
CA LYS A 127 24.53 18.01 -7.29
C LYS A 127 25.93 18.29 -6.75
N LYS A 128 26.10 19.40 -6.04
CA LYS A 128 27.40 19.81 -5.47
C LYS A 128 27.75 19.06 -4.19
N THR A 129 26.76 18.79 -3.35
CA THR A 129 26.99 18.31 -1.98
C THR A 129 26.66 16.84 -1.77
N GLY A 130 25.86 16.24 -2.66
CA GLY A 130 25.28 14.91 -2.48
C GLY A 130 24.29 14.82 -1.32
N LYS A 131 23.94 15.95 -0.68
CA LYS A 131 23.08 15.99 0.50
C LYS A 131 21.72 16.57 0.16
N LEU A 132 20.68 15.77 0.36
CA LEU A 132 19.31 16.20 0.21
C LEU A 132 18.95 17.20 1.32
N THR A 133 18.49 18.38 0.90
CA THR A 133 17.94 19.41 1.80
C THR A 133 16.55 19.80 1.34
N PHE A 134 15.67 20.00 2.31
CA PHE A 134 14.31 20.47 2.08
C PHE A 134 14.27 21.98 2.35
N PRO A 135 13.87 22.82 1.38
CA PRO A 135 13.72 24.25 1.62
C PRO A 135 12.58 24.51 2.63
N PRO A 136 12.59 25.64 3.35
CA PRO A 136 11.45 26.02 4.18
C PRO A 136 10.19 26.17 3.31
N MET A 137 9.03 25.88 3.89
CA MET A 137 7.75 26.11 3.21
C MET A 137 7.46 27.61 3.08
N ALA A 138 6.62 27.97 2.12
CA ALA A 138 6.18 29.36 1.91
C ALA A 138 5.11 29.82 2.93
N VAL A 139 4.98 29.11 4.04
CA VAL A 139 4.05 29.36 5.14
C VAL A 139 4.80 29.29 6.46
N SER A 140 4.27 29.94 7.49
CA SER A 140 4.77 29.85 8.85
C SER A 140 4.58 28.43 9.43
N ALA A 141 5.33 28.11 10.49
CA ALA A 141 5.17 26.82 11.19
C ALA A 141 3.77 26.64 11.80
N GLU A 142 3.13 27.74 12.21
CA GLU A 142 1.75 27.73 12.72
C GLU A 142 0.76 27.42 11.60
N GLU A 143 0.91 28.02 10.43
CA GLU A 143 0.08 27.71 9.25
C GLU A 143 0.30 26.27 8.76
N GLU A 144 1.56 25.80 8.75
CA GLU A 144 1.91 24.43 8.37
C GLU A 144 1.18 23.39 9.22
N ALA A 145 1.05 23.64 10.53
CA ALA A 145 0.34 22.76 11.45
C ALA A 145 -1.16 22.63 11.13
N HIS A 146 -1.74 23.60 10.43
CA HIS A 146 -3.17 23.67 10.10
C HIS A 146 -3.47 23.45 8.61
N LEU A 147 -2.48 23.07 7.80
CA LEU A 147 -2.70 22.80 6.38
C LEU A 147 -3.69 21.64 6.18
N PRO A 148 -4.66 21.77 5.25
CA PRO A 148 -5.52 20.68 4.86
C PRO A 148 -4.70 19.52 4.29
N LYS A 149 -4.77 18.37 4.96
CA LYS A 149 -4.06 17.14 4.58
C LYS A 149 -5.03 16.09 4.09
N TYR A 150 -4.63 15.42 3.03
CA TYR A 150 -5.38 14.37 2.34
C TYR A 150 -4.66 13.06 2.54
N TYR A 151 -5.40 12.05 2.97
CA TYR A 151 -4.83 10.78 3.42
C TYR A 151 -5.32 9.64 2.54
N CYS A 152 -4.49 8.62 2.36
CA CYS A 152 -4.98 7.30 1.97
C CYS A 152 -5.49 6.60 3.24
N LYS A 153 -6.69 6.01 3.20
CA LYS A 153 -7.20 5.27 4.37
C LYS A 153 -6.26 4.12 4.73
N ASN A 154 -5.89 3.32 3.74
CA ASN A 154 -4.89 2.26 3.86
C ASN A 154 -4.18 1.98 2.54
N TYR A 155 -3.23 1.05 2.57
CA TYR A 155 -2.56 0.50 1.41
C TYR A 155 -2.50 -1.03 1.50
N ALA A 156 -2.40 -1.67 0.34
CA ALA A 156 -2.04 -3.09 0.25
C ALA A 156 -1.00 -3.31 -0.83
N ARG A 157 -0.16 -4.30 -0.57
CA ARG A 157 0.75 -4.92 -1.51
C ARG A 157 -0.04 -5.68 -2.57
N VAL A 158 0.42 -5.55 -3.80
CA VAL A 158 -0.09 -6.28 -4.96
C VAL A 158 1.04 -7.18 -5.44
N ASP A 159 0.79 -8.47 -5.66
CA ASP A 159 1.84 -9.45 -5.95
C ASP A 159 1.67 -10.11 -7.34
N THR A 160 0.45 -10.16 -7.86
CA THR A 160 0.16 -10.85 -9.14
C THR A 160 -0.45 -9.93 -10.20
N LEU A 161 -0.30 -10.31 -11.47
CA LEU A 161 -0.93 -9.60 -12.58
C LEU A 161 -2.46 -9.57 -12.45
N GLU A 162 -3.05 -10.66 -11.96
CA GLU A 162 -4.49 -10.74 -11.74
C GLU A 162 -4.96 -9.73 -10.69
N GLU A 163 -4.22 -9.59 -9.58
CA GLU A 163 -4.50 -8.56 -8.58
C GLU A 163 -4.32 -7.14 -9.13
N VAL A 164 -3.32 -6.90 -9.97
CA VAL A 164 -3.18 -5.59 -10.68
C VAL A 164 -4.42 -5.30 -11.50
N LYS A 165 -4.88 -6.27 -12.32
CA LYS A 165 -6.09 -6.09 -13.13
C LYS A 165 -7.35 -5.90 -12.29
N ARG A 166 -7.50 -6.65 -11.20
CA ARG A 166 -8.61 -6.51 -10.24
C ARG A 166 -8.59 -5.13 -9.59
N ALA A 167 -7.43 -4.64 -9.16
CA ALA A 167 -7.28 -3.29 -8.61
C ALA A 167 -7.78 -2.24 -9.60
N LEU A 168 -7.30 -2.30 -10.84
CA LEU A 168 -7.68 -1.36 -11.90
C LEU A 168 -9.16 -1.45 -12.27
N ALA A 169 -9.72 -2.67 -12.36
CA ALA A 169 -11.15 -2.88 -12.60
C ALA A 169 -12.01 -2.25 -11.50
N ASN A 170 -11.52 -2.29 -10.25
CA ASN A 170 -12.11 -1.62 -9.09
C ASN A 170 -11.71 -0.14 -8.96
N GLN A 171 -11.24 0.48 -10.04
CA GLN A 171 -10.86 1.89 -10.09
C GLN A 171 -9.65 2.26 -9.22
N ASN A 172 -8.90 1.29 -8.68
CA ASN A 172 -7.71 1.54 -7.86
C ASN A 172 -6.43 1.45 -8.72
N PRO A 173 -5.71 2.56 -8.95
CA PRO A 173 -4.43 2.51 -9.63
C PRO A 173 -3.36 1.84 -8.75
N VAL A 174 -2.29 1.34 -9.37
CA VAL A 174 -1.24 0.56 -8.68
C VAL A 174 0.09 1.25 -8.83
N LEU A 175 0.72 1.66 -7.73
CA LEU A 175 2.12 2.08 -7.71
C LEU A 175 2.99 0.91 -8.11
N LEU A 176 3.87 1.12 -9.08
CA LEU A 176 4.83 0.12 -9.55
C LEU A 176 6.25 0.64 -9.36
N GLY A 177 7.05 -0.12 -8.64
CA GLY A 177 8.49 -0.02 -8.65
C GLY A 177 9.06 -1.02 -9.64
N MET A 178 9.82 -0.57 -10.61
CA MET A 178 10.38 -1.41 -11.67
C MET A 178 11.88 -1.16 -11.84
N THR A 179 12.64 -2.23 -12.09
CA THR A 179 14.00 -2.09 -12.61
C THR A 179 13.93 -1.65 -14.06
N CYS A 180 14.88 -0.82 -14.50
CA CYS A 180 14.88 -0.23 -15.84
C CYS A 180 16.16 -0.53 -16.60
N SER A 181 16.05 -0.70 -17.92
CA SER A 181 17.13 -0.59 -18.90
C SER A 181 17.06 0.76 -19.62
N GLU A 182 17.98 1.03 -20.55
CA GLU A 182 18.01 2.28 -21.33
C GLU A 182 16.73 2.55 -22.15
N GLU A 183 15.96 1.51 -22.46
CA GLU A 183 14.66 1.62 -23.17
C GLU A 183 13.67 2.55 -22.45
N ILE A 184 13.81 2.73 -21.12
CA ILE A 184 13.01 3.70 -20.37
C ILE A 184 13.15 5.12 -20.92
N TYR A 185 14.29 5.50 -21.47
CA TYR A 185 14.51 6.86 -21.99
C TYR A 185 13.96 7.05 -23.41
N SER A 186 13.79 5.98 -24.17
CA SER A 186 13.27 6.04 -25.53
C SER A 186 12.44 4.79 -25.84
N PRO A 187 11.18 4.72 -25.35
CA PRO A 187 10.33 3.56 -25.56
C PRO A 187 10.01 3.34 -27.04
N THR A 188 10.20 2.12 -27.53
CA THR A 188 9.80 1.71 -28.88
C THR A 188 8.28 1.84 -29.07
N GLU A 189 7.85 2.83 -29.86
CA GLU A 189 6.42 3.14 -30.10
C GLU A 189 5.61 3.28 -28.79
N GLY A 190 6.20 3.94 -27.79
CA GLY A 190 5.58 4.14 -26.47
C GLY A 190 5.49 2.87 -25.62
N CYS A 191 6.17 1.79 -26.01
CA CYS A 191 6.18 0.51 -25.29
C CYS A 191 7.61 0.15 -24.84
N ILE A 192 7.75 -0.35 -23.63
CA ILE A 192 9.02 -0.80 -23.06
C ILE A 192 8.99 -2.31 -22.92
N GLY A 193 9.89 -3.01 -23.62
CA GLY A 193 10.03 -4.46 -23.55
C GLY A 193 10.70 -4.94 -22.25
N LEU A 194 10.81 -6.26 -22.09
CA LEU A 194 11.61 -6.81 -20.99
C LEU A 194 13.10 -6.48 -21.20
N PRO A 195 13.84 -6.13 -20.14
CA PRO A 195 15.27 -5.80 -20.24
C PRO A 195 16.15 -7.06 -20.30
N LEU A 196 15.83 -7.99 -21.22
CA LEU A 196 16.56 -9.24 -21.43
C LEU A 196 17.80 -8.99 -22.27
N GLY A 197 18.97 -9.44 -21.79
CA GLY A 197 20.25 -9.25 -22.49
C GLY A 197 20.76 -7.80 -22.46
N THR A 198 20.11 -6.93 -21.70
CA THR A 198 20.52 -5.53 -21.50
C THR A 198 20.97 -5.30 -20.06
N PHE A 199 21.71 -4.22 -19.81
CA PHE A 199 22.06 -3.82 -18.45
C PHE A 199 20.88 -3.15 -17.75
N LEU A 200 20.66 -3.52 -16.48
CA LEU A 200 19.80 -2.77 -15.58
C LEU A 200 20.56 -1.54 -15.10
N ILE A 201 19.97 -0.36 -15.28
CA ILE A 201 20.59 0.94 -15.02
C ILE A 201 20.03 1.65 -13.79
N GLY A 202 18.94 1.14 -13.20
CA GLY A 202 18.39 1.65 -11.94
C GLY A 202 16.95 1.23 -11.68
N GLY A 203 16.36 1.80 -10.62
CA GLY A 203 14.95 1.60 -10.24
C GLY A 203 14.12 2.85 -10.48
N HIS A 204 12.89 2.68 -10.98
CA HIS A 204 11.95 3.78 -11.21
C HIS A 204 10.57 3.47 -10.65
N ALA A 205 9.87 4.52 -10.22
CA ALA A 205 8.49 4.43 -9.75
C ALA A 205 7.55 5.08 -10.75
N VAL A 206 6.48 4.36 -11.10
CA VAL A 206 5.41 4.81 -11.99
C VAL A 206 4.05 4.40 -11.41
N LEU A 207 2.97 4.93 -11.99
CA LEU A 207 1.61 4.53 -11.63
C LEU A 207 1.00 3.70 -12.76
N ILE A 208 0.65 2.45 -12.48
CA ILE A 208 -0.17 1.65 -13.40
C ILE A 208 -1.60 2.17 -13.30
N ILE A 209 -2.15 2.56 -14.44
CA ILE A 209 -3.48 3.18 -14.56
C ILE A 209 -4.40 2.41 -15.50
N GLY A 210 -3.91 1.37 -16.16
CA GLY A 210 -4.74 0.60 -17.07
C GLY A 210 -4.09 -0.70 -17.53
N TYR A 211 -4.86 -1.47 -18.29
CA TYR A 211 -4.39 -2.65 -18.99
C TYR A 211 -5.21 -2.92 -20.25
N ASP A 212 -4.62 -3.63 -21.20
CA ASP A 212 -5.28 -4.07 -22.43
C ASP A 212 -4.80 -5.47 -22.83
N ASP A 213 -5.69 -6.45 -22.73
CA ASP A 213 -5.44 -7.86 -23.08
C ASP A 213 -5.24 -8.08 -24.58
N THR A 214 -5.77 -7.16 -25.39
CA THR A 214 -5.76 -7.26 -26.86
C THR A 214 -4.55 -6.59 -27.49
N LYS A 215 -3.82 -5.77 -26.73
CA LYS A 215 -2.65 -5.05 -27.23
C LYS A 215 -1.51 -6.03 -27.50
N GLU A 216 -0.94 -5.95 -28.69
CA GLU A 216 0.20 -6.75 -29.11
C GLU A 216 1.30 -5.84 -29.67
N ARG A 217 2.56 -6.17 -29.39
CA ARG A 217 3.72 -5.44 -29.96
C ARG A 217 4.94 -6.35 -30.03
N THR A 218 5.75 -6.16 -31.07
CA THR A 218 7.10 -6.72 -31.12
C THR A 218 8.10 -5.65 -30.72
N ILE A 219 8.88 -5.90 -29.68
CA ILE A 219 9.92 -5.00 -29.17
C ILE A 219 11.24 -5.79 -29.16
N HIS A 220 12.28 -5.26 -29.81
CA HIS A 220 13.59 -5.92 -29.93
C HIS A 220 13.52 -7.38 -30.40
N GLY A 221 12.66 -7.65 -31.39
CA GLY A 221 12.48 -8.99 -31.97
C GLY A 221 11.66 -9.96 -31.12
N ARG A 222 11.17 -9.54 -29.94
CA ARG A 222 10.29 -10.34 -29.10
C ARG A 222 8.84 -9.85 -29.20
N HIS A 223 7.94 -10.76 -29.53
CA HIS A 223 6.50 -10.49 -29.53
C HIS A 223 5.93 -10.58 -28.11
N TYR A 224 5.07 -9.63 -27.77
CA TYR A 224 4.36 -9.51 -26.50
C TYR A 224 2.87 -9.33 -26.76
N LYS A 225 2.06 -9.91 -25.87
CA LYS A 225 0.60 -9.78 -25.87
C LYS A 225 0.12 -9.45 -24.47
N GLY A 226 -0.74 -8.44 -24.38
CA GLY A 226 -1.25 -7.93 -23.12
C GLY A 226 -0.27 -6.94 -22.50
N PHE A 227 -0.76 -5.74 -22.20
CA PHE A 227 0.07 -4.67 -21.67
C PHE A 227 -0.62 -3.93 -20.52
N LEU A 228 0.20 -3.34 -19.65
CA LEU A 228 -0.19 -2.39 -18.62
C LEU A 228 0.11 -0.98 -19.12
N GLU A 229 -0.84 -0.05 -18.90
CA GLU A 229 -0.67 1.37 -19.14
C GLU A 229 -0.10 2.03 -17.89
N CYS A 230 0.99 2.76 -18.05
CA CYS A 230 1.72 3.40 -16.97
C CYS A 230 1.80 4.91 -17.18
N GLN A 231 1.48 5.68 -16.13
CA GLN A 231 1.75 7.11 -16.04
C GLN A 231 3.16 7.36 -15.50
N ASN A 232 3.96 8.12 -16.25
CA ASN A 232 5.31 8.54 -15.85
C ASN A 232 5.31 9.96 -15.24
N SER A 233 6.47 10.42 -14.78
CA SER A 233 6.70 11.72 -14.16
C SER A 233 7.75 12.58 -14.89
N TRP A 234 7.87 12.41 -16.21
CA TRP A 234 8.89 13.07 -17.06
C TRP A 234 8.33 14.14 -17.99
N GLY A 235 7.06 14.53 -17.83
CA GLY A 235 6.39 15.53 -18.68
C GLY A 235 5.63 14.92 -19.85
N GLU A 236 4.80 15.74 -20.50
CA GLU A 236 3.92 15.34 -21.60
C GLU A 236 4.65 15.08 -22.93
N ASP A 237 5.90 15.53 -23.05
CA ASP A 237 6.77 15.27 -24.21
C ASP A 237 7.33 13.84 -24.21
N TYR A 238 7.20 13.11 -23.12
CA TYR A 238 7.67 11.74 -23.00
C TYR A 238 6.67 10.72 -23.57
N ALA A 239 7.10 9.89 -24.52
CA ALA A 239 6.32 8.79 -25.10
C ALA A 239 4.91 9.22 -25.57
N ASP A 240 3.84 8.59 -25.08
CA ASP A 240 2.46 8.93 -25.41
C ASP A 240 1.91 9.92 -24.37
N HIS A 241 2.23 11.21 -24.52
CA HIS A 241 1.76 12.28 -23.64
C HIS A 241 2.06 12.04 -22.15
N GLY A 242 3.24 11.50 -21.84
CA GLY A 242 3.68 11.14 -20.49
C GLY A 242 3.29 9.74 -20.03
N PHE A 243 2.60 8.98 -20.88
CA PHE A 243 2.20 7.59 -20.65
C PHE A 243 3.03 6.65 -21.52
N PHE A 244 3.20 5.42 -21.04
CA PHE A 244 3.87 4.35 -21.77
C PHE A 244 3.25 3.00 -21.40
N TRP A 245 3.61 1.97 -22.15
CA TRP A 245 3.10 0.61 -21.95
C TRP A 245 4.21 -0.36 -21.61
N ILE A 246 3.95 -1.28 -20.69
CA ILE A 246 4.82 -2.43 -20.39
C ILE A 246 4.07 -3.73 -20.60
N PRO A 247 4.70 -4.79 -21.14
CA PRO A 247 4.04 -6.07 -21.34
C PRO A 247 3.73 -6.74 -19.99
N TYR A 248 2.71 -7.59 -19.94
CA TYR A 248 2.36 -8.37 -18.74
C TYR A 248 3.51 -9.20 -18.18
N GLU A 249 4.42 -9.61 -19.05
CA GLU A 249 5.62 -10.34 -18.70
C GLU A 249 6.54 -9.54 -17.77
N TYR A 250 6.43 -8.21 -17.68
CA TYR A 250 7.16 -7.45 -16.65
C TYR A 250 6.79 -7.91 -15.24
N ILE A 251 5.50 -8.25 -15.03
CA ILE A 251 4.95 -8.73 -13.76
C ILE A 251 5.17 -10.24 -13.60
N THR A 252 4.99 -11.03 -14.67
CA THR A 252 4.94 -12.50 -14.57
C THR A 252 6.30 -13.18 -14.79
N TYR A 253 7.26 -12.52 -15.44
CA TYR A 253 8.57 -13.12 -15.71
C TYR A 253 9.35 -13.41 -14.42
N ARG A 254 9.90 -14.61 -14.33
CA ARG A 254 10.80 -15.03 -13.25
C ARG A 254 11.97 -15.82 -13.86
N THR A 255 13.19 -15.56 -13.42
CA THR A 255 14.33 -16.40 -13.76
C THR A 255 14.14 -17.80 -13.16
N LYS A 256 14.53 -18.84 -13.91
CA LYS A 256 14.32 -20.23 -13.49
C LYS A 256 15.02 -20.58 -12.18
N ASP A 257 16.25 -20.09 -12.00
CA ASP A 257 17.11 -20.54 -10.90
C ASP A 257 16.98 -19.70 -9.63
N LEU A 258 16.66 -18.41 -9.76
CA LEU A 258 16.62 -17.47 -8.63
C LEU A 258 15.23 -16.87 -8.38
N GLY A 259 14.25 -17.14 -9.24
CA GLY A 259 12.93 -16.53 -9.15
C GLY A 259 12.96 -15.00 -9.22
N MET A 260 13.99 -14.42 -9.85
CA MET A 260 14.14 -12.97 -9.96
C MET A 260 13.26 -12.44 -11.08
N GLY A 261 12.52 -11.36 -10.81
CA GLY A 261 11.75 -10.61 -11.79
C GLY A 261 12.24 -9.17 -11.91
N PHE A 262 11.51 -8.35 -12.66
CA PHE A 262 11.82 -6.94 -12.87
C PHE A 262 10.99 -5.98 -12.01
N VAL A 263 9.96 -6.50 -11.33
CA VAL A 263 9.19 -5.77 -10.32
C VAL A 263 10.01 -5.69 -9.03
N MET A 264 10.16 -4.48 -8.53
CA MET A 264 10.70 -4.21 -7.20
C MET A 264 9.58 -4.39 -6.18
N ASP A 265 8.55 -3.55 -6.27
CA ASP A 265 7.40 -3.51 -5.36
C ASP A 265 6.14 -3.08 -6.12
N MET A 266 4.95 -3.49 -5.66
CA MET A 266 3.69 -2.91 -6.11
C MET A 266 2.75 -2.70 -4.94
N TYR A 267 2.09 -1.54 -4.91
CA TYR A 267 1.12 -1.18 -3.86
C TYR A 267 -0.06 -0.44 -4.47
N THR A 268 -1.22 -0.57 -3.85
CA THR A 268 -2.39 0.25 -4.17
C THR A 268 -2.98 0.83 -2.88
N ALA A 269 -3.63 1.98 -2.98
CA ALA A 269 -4.43 2.50 -1.88
C ALA A 269 -5.72 1.68 -1.77
N ILE A 270 -6.15 1.43 -0.55
CA ILE A 270 -7.44 0.81 -0.28
C ILE A 270 -8.29 1.85 0.44
N ASP A 271 -9.24 2.40 -0.30
CA ASP A 271 -10.40 3.04 0.28
C ASP A 271 -11.56 2.05 0.22
N LEU A 272 -11.99 1.54 1.38
CA LEU A 272 -13.27 0.84 1.45
C LEU A 272 -14.38 1.87 1.27
N ALA A 273 -14.64 2.27 0.03
CA ALA A 273 -15.74 3.17 -0.30
C ALA A 273 -17.12 2.50 -0.12
N ARG A 274 -17.17 1.18 0.08
CA ARG A 274 -18.38 0.48 0.52
C ARG A 274 -18.35 0.34 2.04
N GLU A 275 -18.84 1.36 2.72
CA GLU A 275 -19.18 1.30 4.16
C GLU A 275 -20.45 0.45 4.42
N ASP A 276 -21.16 0.04 3.37
CA ASP A 276 -22.11 -1.07 3.42
C ASP A 276 -21.36 -2.40 3.44
N LEU A 277 -20.83 -2.73 4.61
CA LEU A 277 -20.30 -4.06 4.93
C LEU A 277 -21.36 -4.93 5.61
N GLN A 278 -22.65 -4.66 5.40
CA GLN A 278 -23.70 -5.48 5.99
C GLN A 278 -23.54 -6.92 5.52
N GLY A 279 -23.27 -7.82 6.47
CA GLY A 279 -23.08 -9.25 6.20
C GLY A 279 -21.63 -9.72 5.99
N THR A 280 -20.62 -8.85 6.01
CA THR A 280 -19.23 -9.27 5.74
C THR A 280 -18.16 -8.61 6.61
N ALA A 281 -18.49 -7.99 7.75
CA ALA A 281 -17.46 -7.33 8.56
C ALA A 281 -17.74 -7.21 10.06
N VAL A 282 -16.65 -7.19 10.82
CA VAL A 282 -16.63 -6.86 12.25
C VAL A 282 -15.98 -5.51 12.44
N GLU A 283 -16.67 -4.56 13.08
CA GLU A 283 -16.17 -3.21 13.32
C GLU A 283 -15.98 -2.97 14.81
N LEU A 284 -14.79 -2.50 15.18
CA LEU A 284 -14.36 -2.31 16.56
C LEU A 284 -13.77 -0.91 16.71
N PHE A 285 -13.97 -0.25 17.85
CA PHE A 285 -13.44 1.10 18.07
C PHE A 285 -12.59 1.12 19.34
N ILE A 286 -11.36 1.64 19.24
CA ILE A 286 -10.45 1.63 20.39
C ILE A 286 -11.04 2.42 21.55
N GLY A 287 -11.09 1.81 22.73
CA GLY A 287 -11.60 2.41 23.95
C GLY A 287 -13.13 2.54 24.00
N LYS A 288 -13.87 1.94 23.07
CA LYS A 288 -15.33 1.89 23.08
C LYS A 288 -15.80 0.46 23.31
N ASP A 289 -16.86 0.34 24.09
CA ASP A 289 -17.61 -0.89 24.38
C ASP A 289 -18.67 -1.19 23.31
N LYS A 290 -18.70 -0.43 22.21
CA LYS A 290 -19.61 -0.62 21.10
C LYS A 290 -18.84 -1.16 19.90
N ALA A 291 -19.35 -2.25 19.33
CA ALA A 291 -18.86 -2.87 18.10
C ALA A 291 -20.04 -3.15 17.16
N PHE A 292 -19.73 -3.49 15.91
CA PHE A 292 -20.70 -3.98 14.96
C PHE A 292 -20.23 -5.32 14.41
N ASP A 293 -21.18 -6.24 14.24
CA ASP A 293 -20.97 -7.52 13.57
C ASP A 293 -22.01 -7.62 12.46
N ASP A 294 -21.56 -7.56 11.20
CA ASP A 294 -22.42 -7.52 10.02
C ASP A 294 -23.49 -6.42 10.09
N GLY A 295 -23.10 -5.25 10.60
CA GLY A 295 -23.98 -4.09 10.80
C GLY A 295 -24.87 -4.17 12.04
N LYS A 296 -24.92 -5.31 12.73
CA LYS A 296 -25.63 -5.43 14.01
C LYS A 296 -24.77 -4.88 15.14
N GLU A 297 -25.31 -3.95 15.91
CA GLU A 297 -24.64 -3.41 17.09
C GLU A 297 -24.49 -4.49 18.18
N ILE A 298 -23.27 -4.62 18.70
CA ILE A 298 -22.90 -5.52 19.80
C ILE A 298 -22.22 -4.71 20.90
N SER A 299 -22.67 -4.90 22.14
CA SER A 299 -21.99 -4.37 23.32
C SER A 299 -20.89 -5.33 23.77
N LEU A 300 -19.70 -4.78 23.99
CA LEU A 300 -18.52 -5.46 24.47
C LEU A 300 -18.38 -5.25 25.97
N ASP A 301 -18.09 -6.33 26.69
CA ASP A 301 -17.72 -6.28 28.10
C ASP A 301 -16.28 -5.81 28.34
N GLN A 302 -15.49 -5.70 27.27
CA GLN A 302 -14.14 -5.18 27.27
C GLN A 302 -13.91 -4.41 25.95
N PRO A 303 -13.53 -3.12 26.00
CA PRO A 303 -13.17 -2.40 24.80
C PRO A 303 -11.82 -2.89 24.22
N PRO A 304 -11.61 -2.81 22.89
CA PRO A 304 -10.30 -2.92 22.29
C PRO A 304 -9.35 -1.85 22.82
N ILE A 305 -8.08 -2.20 22.99
CA ILE A 305 -7.04 -1.28 23.47
C ILE A 305 -5.86 -1.25 22.51
N VAL A 306 -5.09 -0.17 22.57
CA VAL A 306 -3.74 -0.14 22.01
C VAL A 306 -2.78 -0.30 23.17
N ASP A 307 -1.95 -1.33 23.12
CA ASP A 307 -0.86 -1.51 24.07
C ASP A 307 0.21 -0.44 23.81
N GLU A 308 0.46 0.43 24.81
CA GLU A 308 1.37 1.57 24.66
C GLU A 308 2.84 1.17 24.49
N LYS A 309 3.24 -0.01 24.98
CA LYS A 309 4.63 -0.48 24.91
C LYS A 309 4.97 -1.01 23.52
N THR A 310 4.02 -1.68 22.89
CA THR A 310 4.21 -2.38 21.61
C THR A 310 3.54 -1.67 20.43
N GLY A 311 2.64 -0.72 20.69
CA GLY A 311 1.81 -0.07 19.68
C GLY A 311 0.83 -1.02 18.99
N ARG A 312 0.49 -2.15 19.63
CA ARG A 312 -0.38 -3.17 19.03
C ARG A 312 -1.81 -3.05 19.53
N THR A 313 -2.73 -3.33 18.61
CA THR A 313 -4.15 -3.38 18.92
C THR A 313 -4.48 -4.74 19.51
N LEU A 314 -4.98 -4.73 20.74
CA LEU A 314 -5.43 -5.89 21.45
C LEU A 314 -6.95 -5.88 21.55
N VAL A 315 -7.57 -7.01 21.19
CA VAL A 315 -9.03 -7.14 21.08
C VAL A 315 -9.55 -8.26 21.98
N PRO A 316 -10.80 -8.17 22.48
CA PRO A 316 -11.44 -9.24 23.22
C PRO A 316 -11.52 -10.50 22.35
N LEU A 317 -10.77 -11.53 22.76
CA LEU A 317 -10.63 -12.73 21.94
C LEU A 317 -11.97 -13.40 21.66
N ARG A 318 -12.84 -13.50 22.67
CA ARG A 318 -14.11 -14.21 22.53
C ARG A 318 -15.00 -13.55 21.48
N PHE A 319 -15.18 -12.23 21.58
CA PHE A 319 -15.97 -11.48 20.60
C PHE A 319 -15.42 -11.65 19.19
N VAL A 320 -14.12 -11.42 19.00
CA VAL A 320 -13.49 -11.52 17.66
C VAL A 320 -13.54 -12.96 17.13
N GLY A 321 -13.21 -13.95 17.96
CA GLY A 321 -13.27 -15.36 17.56
C GLY A 321 -14.68 -15.77 17.15
N GLU A 322 -15.69 -15.50 17.99
CA GLU A 322 -17.09 -15.89 17.73
C GLU A 322 -17.67 -15.15 16.50
N SER A 323 -17.39 -13.84 16.34
CA SER A 323 -17.84 -13.05 15.18
C SER A 323 -17.22 -13.54 13.85
N LEU A 324 -16.04 -14.16 13.94
CA LEU A 324 -15.34 -14.80 12.81
C LEU A 324 -15.67 -16.31 12.69
N GLY A 325 -16.72 -16.79 13.37
CA GLY A 325 -17.19 -18.17 13.27
C GLY A 325 -16.27 -19.20 13.95
N CYS A 326 -15.36 -18.77 14.82
CA CYS A 326 -14.47 -19.64 15.56
C CYS A 326 -15.06 -20.05 16.92
N ARG A 327 -14.71 -21.26 17.36
CA ARG A 327 -14.95 -21.71 18.74
C ARG A 327 -13.73 -21.39 19.59
N VAL A 328 -13.94 -20.63 20.67
CA VAL A 328 -12.88 -20.28 21.63
C VAL A 328 -13.05 -21.09 22.91
N GLU A 329 -11.99 -21.78 23.31
CA GLU A 329 -11.90 -22.59 24.52
C GLU A 329 -10.76 -22.09 25.41
N TRP A 330 -11.05 -21.84 26.69
CA TRP A 330 -10.06 -21.46 27.69
C TRP A 330 -9.74 -22.63 28.61
N LEU A 331 -8.48 -23.06 28.61
CA LEU A 331 -7.96 -24.12 29.47
C LEU A 331 -7.30 -23.50 30.70
N ALA A 332 -8.10 -23.29 31.75
CA ALA A 332 -7.68 -22.58 32.96
C ALA A 332 -6.43 -23.18 33.63
N LYS A 333 -6.35 -24.52 33.75
CA LYS A 333 -5.22 -25.20 34.42
C LYS A 333 -3.86 -24.91 33.77
N SER A 334 -3.83 -24.79 32.46
CA SER A 334 -2.61 -24.57 31.68
C SER A 334 -2.44 -23.12 31.21
N ARG A 335 -3.40 -22.22 31.53
CA ARG A 335 -3.49 -20.85 31.00
C ARG A 335 -3.39 -20.80 29.47
N ARG A 336 -4.02 -21.77 28.80
CA ARG A 336 -4.01 -21.92 27.34
C ARG A 336 -5.34 -21.57 26.73
N ILE A 337 -5.29 -21.09 25.51
CA ILE A 337 -6.43 -20.74 24.69
C ILE A 337 -6.38 -21.64 23.48
N ILE A 338 -7.50 -22.25 23.12
CA ILE A 338 -7.66 -22.96 21.86
C ILE A 338 -8.74 -22.24 21.04
N ILE A 339 -8.41 -21.89 19.81
CA ILE A 339 -9.31 -21.25 18.86
C ILE A 339 -9.42 -22.19 17.68
N ARG A 340 -10.62 -22.69 17.42
CA ARG A 340 -10.87 -23.64 16.32
C ARG A 340 -11.80 -23.02 15.29
N SER A 341 -11.42 -23.07 14.02
CA SER A 341 -12.30 -22.80 12.89
C SER A 341 -12.48 -24.07 12.04
N ARG A 342 -13.12 -23.97 10.88
CA ARG A 342 -13.17 -25.09 9.92
C ARG A 342 -11.82 -25.35 9.24
N ALA A 343 -10.96 -24.34 9.16
CA ALA A 343 -9.74 -24.36 8.38
C ALA A 343 -8.47 -24.45 9.23
N HIS A 344 -8.48 -23.83 10.42
CA HIS A 344 -7.28 -23.67 11.24
C HIS A 344 -7.57 -23.90 12.73
N ASP A 345 -6.59 -24.49 13.40
CA ASP A 345 -6.52 -24.62 14.85
C ASP A 345 -5.36 -23.77 15.40
N ILE A 346 -5.68 -22.84 16.31
CA ILE A 346 -4.70 -21.97 16.96
C ILE A 346 -4.68 -22.25 18.46
N GLU A 347 -3.49 -22.55 18.99
CA GLU A 347 -3.24 -22.67 20.42
C GLU A 347 -2.34 -21.54 20.90
N LEU A 348 -2.83 -20.77 21.88
CA LEU A 348 -2.10 -19.67 22.49
C LEU A 348 -1.88 -19.93 23.98
N ALA A 349 -0.88 -19.26 24.55
CA ALA A 349 -0.67 -19.21 25.99
C ALA A 349 -0.51 -17.75 26.44
N ILE A 350 -1.15 -17.39 27.56
CA ILE A 350 -1.03 -16.05 28.13
C ILE A 350 0.44 -15.76 28.45
N GLY A 351 0.95 -14.61 28.01
CA GLY A 351 2.34 -14.20 28.21
C GLY A 351 3.37 -14.86 27.27
N SER A 352 2.95 -15.76 26.38
CA SER A 352 3.82 -16.34 25.34
C SER A 352 3.60 -15.65 24.00
N GLN A 353 4.68 -15.23 23.34
CA GLN A 353 4.65 -14.81 21.93
C GLN A 353 4.64 -15.99 20.95
N THR A 354 4.89 -17.21 21.41
CA THR A 354 4.80 -18.39 20.54
C THR A 354 3.38 -18.94 20.56
N ALA A 355 2.76 -19.02 19.39
CA ALA A 355 1.51 -19.72 19.12
C ALA A 355 1.79 -21.05 18.41
N LEU A 356 0.87 -22.00 18.52
CA LEU A 356 0.80 -23.15 17.61
C LEU A 356 -0.34 -22.91 16.63
N VAL A 357 -0.05 -22.95 15.34
CA VAL A 357 -1.03 -22.86 14.25
C VAL A 357 -0.93 -24.17 13.47
N ASP A 358 -2.00 -24.96 13.49
CA ASP A 358 -2.05 -26.29 12.86
C ASP A 358 -0.88 -27.20 13.29
N GLY A 359 -0.49 -27.09 14.57
CA GLY A 359 0.64 -27.82 15.16
C GLY A 359 2.02 -27.20 14.89
N GLY A 360 2.14 -26.24 13.96
CA GLY A 360 3.37 -25.51 13.67
C GLY A 360 3.58 -24.32 14.59
N LYS A 361 4.83 -24.07 15.03
CA LYS A 361 5.15 -22.89 15.85
C LYS A 361 5.13 -21.62 15.00
N ARG A 362 4.43 -20.58 15.45
CA ARG A 362 4.41 -19.25 14.85
C ARG A 362 4.64 -18.18 15.91
N LEU A 363 5.47 -17.19 15.58
CA LEU A 363 5.72 -16.06 16.48
C LEU A 363 4.65 -14.98 16.28
N MET A 364 4.16 -14.44 17.39
CA MET A 364 3.28 -13.29 17.46
C MET A 364 4.08 -12.04 17.80
N GLU A 365 3.67 -10.92 17.24
CA GLU A 365 4.22 -9.60 17.56
C GLU A 365 4.07 -9.24 19.05
N GLN A 366 3.03 -9.74 19.71
CA GLN A 366 2.78 -9.55 21.13
C GLN A 366 2.13 -10.80 21.72
N ALA A 367 2.43 -11.10 22.98
CA ALA A 367 1.76 -12.18 23.70
C ALA A 367 0.31 -11.80 24.06
N PRO A 368 -0.64 -12.74 24.04
CA PRO A 368 -1.95 -12.54 24.65
C PRO A 368 -1.83 -12.14 26.11
N ILE A 369 -2.68 -11.22 26.54
CA ILE A 369 -2.73 -10.74 27.92
C ILE A 369 -4.09 -11.07 28.54
N LEU A 370 -4.10 -11.12 29.87
CA LEU A 370 -5.34 -11.16 30.65
C LEU A 370 -5.54 -9.77 31.24
N ASP A 371 -6.63 -9.10 30.88
CA ASP A 371 -7.03 -7.86 31.55
C ASP A 371 -7.51 -8.22 32.96
N GLU A 372 -6.81 -7.75 33.99
CA GLU A 372 -7.11 -8.11 35.38
C GLU A 372 -8.40 -7.44 35.90
N ARG A 373 -8.83 -6.33 35.28
CA ARG A 373 -10.04 -5.61 35.69
C ARG A 373 -11.30 -6.29 35.17
N THR A 374 -11.27 -6.81 33.94
CA THR A 374 -12.43 -7.46 33.31
C THR A 374 -12.34 -8.98 33.30
N GLY A 375 -11.16 -9.55 33.59
CA GLY A 375 -10.90 -10.98 33.46
C GLY A 375 -10.94 -11.48 32.02
N ARG A 376 -10.90 -10.58 31.03
CA ARG A 376 -10.98 -10.92 29.61
C ARG A 376 -9.59 -11.09 29.01
N THR A 377 -9.47 -12.11 28.16
CA THR A 377 -8.28 -12.31 27.36
C THR A 377 -8.29 -11.36 26.17
N LEU A 378 -7.20 -10.60 26.05
CA LEU A 378 -6.94 -9.74 24.92
C LEU A 378 -5.82 -10.33 24.06
N VAL A 379 -6.02 -10.33 22.75
CA VAL A 379 -5.12 -10.95 21.78
C VAL A 379 -4.71 -9.96 20.71
N PRO A 380 -3.51 -10.10 20.11
CA PRO A 380 -3.12 -9.32 18.95
C PRO A 380 -4.11 -9.58 17.81
N LEU A 381 -4.87 -8.56 17.45
CA LEU A 381 -5.97 -8.69 16.51
C LEU A 381 -5.52 -9.29 15.17
N ARG A 382 -4.42 -8.74 14.63
CA ARG A 382 -3.93 -9.08 13.30
C ARG A 382 -3.55 -10.55 13.24
N PHE A 383 -2.82 -11.04 14.24
CA PHE A 383 -2.43 -12.45 14.31
C PHE A 383 -3.63 -13.39 14.24
N ILE A 384 -4.70 -13.12 15.00
CA ILE A 384 -5.90 -13.97 15.01
C ILE A 384 -6.65 -13.89 13.68
N ALA A 385 -7.00 -12.68 13.24
CA ALA A 385 -7.81 -12.48 12.07
C ALA A 385 -7.12 -12.99 10.79
N GLU A 386 -5.84 -12.64 10.58
CA GLU A 386 -5.10 -13.05 9.37
C GLU A 386 -4.79 -14.55 9.36
N THR A 387 -4.54 -15.17 10.52
CA THR A 387 -4.36 -16.63 10.59
C THR A 387 -5.65 -17.36 10.25
N MET A 388 -6.81 -16.78 10.57
CA MET A 388 -8.12 -17.29 10.17
C MET A 388 -8.52 -16.90 8.74
N GLY A 389 -7.63 -16.22 8.01
CA GLY A 389 -7.85 -15.85 6.62
C GLY A 389 -8.63 -14.55 6.43
N HIS A 390 -8.92 -13.79 7.48
CA HIS A 390 -9.63 -12.52 7.42
C HIS A 390 -8.69 -11.33 7.26
N ALA A 391 -9.11 -10.31 6.53
CA ALA A 391 -8.37 -9.06 6.43
C ALA A 391 -8.73 -8.10 7.56
N VAL A 392 -7.74 -7.39 8.11
CA VAL A 392 -7.95 -6.38 9.16
C VAL A 392 -7.56 -5.03 8.64
N LEU A 393 -8.47 -4.06 8.76
CA LEU A 393 -8.26 -2.68 8.39
C LEU A 393 -8.24 -1.74 9.59
N TRP A 394 -7.46 -0.67 9.47
CA TRP A 394 -7.28 0.33 10.52
C TRP A 394 -7.53 1.73 10.00
N ASP A 395 -8.41 2.47 10.66
CA ASP A 395 -8.65 3.90 10.47
C ASP A 395 -8.16 4.62 11.72
N GLY A 396 -6.97 5.21 11.61
CA GLY A 396 -6.32 5.92 12.72
C GLY A 396 -7.08 7.16 13.18
N LYS A 397 -7.79 7.84 12.28
CA LYS A 397 -8.54 9.07 12.58
C LYS A 397 -9.79 8.76 13.40
N ARG A 398 -10.53 7.71 12.99
CA ARG A 398 -11.73 7.25 13.71
C ARG A 398 -11.41 6.29 14.86
N ARG A 399 -10.13 5.90 15.02
CA ARG A 399 -9.68 4.82 15.91
C ARG A 399 -10.51 3.54 15.71
N LYS A 400 -10.81 3.23 14.45
CA LYS A 400 -11.71 2.17 14.03
C LYS A 400 -10.93 1.04 13.40
N ILE A 401 -11.30 -0.17 13.77
CA ILE A 401 -10.84 -1.43 13.22
C ILE A 401 -11.98 -1.99 12.38
N THR A 402 -11.67 -2.54 11.21
CA THR A 402 -12.63 -3.27 10.38
C THR A 402 -12.04 -4.61 9.97
N ILE A 403 -12.60 -5.71 10.45
CA ILE A 403 -12.23 -7.06 10.03
C ILE A 403 -13.18 -7.45 8.91
N LEU A 404 -12.66 -7.69 7.71
CA LEU A 404 -13.45 -8.22 6.59
C LEU A 404 -13.51 -9.74 6.70
N LYS A 405 -14.74 -10.26 6.80
CA LYS A 405 -15.01 -11.70 6.77
C LYS A 405 -14.79 -12.20 5.34
N ASN A 406 -14.11 -13.34 5.22
CA ASN A 406 -13.84 -14.01 3.94
C ASN A 406 -14.81 -15.16 3.72
#